data_AF-A0A948PYL2-F1
#
_entry.id   AF-A0A948PYL2-F1
#
_cell.length_a   1.000
_cell.length_b   1.000
_cell.length_c   1.000
_cell.angle_alpha   90.00
_cell.angle_beta   90.00
_cell.angle_gamma   90.00
#
_symmetry.space_group_name_H-M   'P 1'
#
loop_
_entity.id
_entity.type
_entity.pdbx_description
1 polymer ?
#
loop_
_entity_poly.entity_id
_entity_poly.type
_entity_poly.pdbx_seq_one_letter_code
_entity_poly.pdbx_strand_id
1 'polypeptide(L)'
;MEIPTNHKGHLKKLGLTEEDFRLFDGQSVAYESDENKGVRLFDPYYRTSYNEYIDVDGWSAWSHEGDTFMSDILKEAKAEAERREKMSPKPTQEEIAERMQKKFGKGYQEGK
;
A
#
# COMPACT_ATOMS: atom_id res chain seq x y z
N MET A 1 -17.18 -21.71 -3.98
CA MET A 1 -15.71 -21.63 -4.03
C MET A 1 -15.14 -22.55 -2.96
N GLU A 2 -13.96 -23.14 -3.15
CA GLU A 2 -13.33 -24.00 -2.15
C GLU A 2 -11.99 -23.43 -1.69
N ILE A 3 -11.81 -23.34 -0.36
CA ILE A 3 -10.55 -22.91 0.26
C ILE A 3 -9.86 -24.17 0.79
N PRO A 4 -8.57 -24.41 0.46
CA PRO A 4 -7.80 -25.51 1.00
C PRO A 4 -7.84 -25.59 2.54
N THR A 5 -7.96 -26.81 3.08
CA THR A 5 -8.15 -27.04 4.53
C THR A 5 -6.99 -26.49 5.38
N ASN A 6 -5.76 -26.60 4.87
CA ASN A 6 -4.58 -26.00 5.48
C ASN A 6 -4.76 -24.48 5.63
N HIS A 7 -5.23 -23.79 4.59
CA HIS A 7 -5.41 -22.33 4.61
C HIS A 7 -6.54 -21.89 5.54
N LYS A 8 -7.64 -22.65 5.61
CA LYS A 8 -8.70 -22.40 6.62
C LYS A 8 -8.15 -22.43 8.04
N GLY A 9 -7.16 -23.29 8.32
CA GLY A 9 -6.46 -23.34 9.60
C GLY A 9 -5.70 -22.04 9.92
N HIS A 10 -5.03 -21.44 8.94
CA HIS A 10 -4.36 -20.15 9.10
C HIS A 10 -5.35 -19.00 9.27
N LEU A 11 -6.39 -18.95 8.45
CA LEU A 11 -7.43 -17.91 8.51
C LEU A 11 -8.18 -17.91 9.87
N LYS A 12 -8.43 -19.08 10.45
CA LYS A 12 -8.99 -19.18 11.80
C LYS A 12 -8.07 -18.61 12.87
N LYS A 13 -6.75 -18.79 12.74
CA LYS A 13 -5.77 -18.18 13.66
C LYS A 13 -5.74 -16.66 13.56
N LEU A 14 -6.10 -16.11 12.40
CA LEU A 14 -6.25 -14.67 12.17
C LEU A 14 -7.60 -14.12 12.70
N GLY A 15 -8.48 -14.99 13.20
CA GLY A 15 -9.75 -14.60 13.83
C GLY A 15 -11.00 -14.87 13.00
N LEU A 16 -10.89 -15.49 11.81
CA LEU A 16 -12.06 -15.87 11.03
C LEU A 16 -12.81 -17.04 11.68
N THR A 17 -14.13 -16.95 11.68
CA THR A 17 -15.04 -17.97 12.18
C THR A 17 -15.60 -18.84 11.05
N GLU A 18 -16.29 -19.92 11.40
CA GLU A 18 -17.03 -20.73 10.42
C GLU A 18 -18.11 -19.93 9.68
N GLU A 19 -18.63 -18.90 10.32
CA GLU A 19 -19.65 -18.03 9.74
C GLU A 19 -19.08 -17.16 8.63
N ASP A 20 -17.86 -16.66 8.83
CA ASP A 20 -17.16 -15.82 7.87
C ASP A 20 -16.82 -16.59 6.60
N PHE A 21 -16.50 -17.89 6.71
CA PHE A 21 -16.26 -18.74 5.54
C PHE A 21 -17.47 -18.86 4.60
N ARG A 22 -18.68 -18.55 5.06
CA ARG A 22 -19.88 -18.52 4.20
C ARG A 22 -19.86 -17.35 3.21
N LEU A 23 -19.11 -16.30 3.49
CA LEU A 23 -18.93 -15.14 2.60
C LEU A 23 -17.91 -15.40 1.49
N PHE A 24 -17.15 -16.50 1.57
CA PHE A 24 -16.21 -16.90 0.53
C PHE A 24 -16.91 -17.64 -0.62
N ASP A 25 -17.82 -16.94 -1.27
CA ASP A 25 -18.67 -17.44 -2.37
C ASP A 25 -18.18 -16.99 -3.76
N GLY A 26 -17.14 -16.14 -3.82
CA GLY A 26 -16.64 -15.51 -5.05
C GLY A 26 -17.45 -14.29 -5.52
N GLN A 27 -18.55 -13.95 -4.84
CA GLN A 27 -19.36 -12.75 -5.08
C GLN A 27 -19.16 -11.70 -3.99
N SER A 28 -19.08 -12.13 -2.74
CA SER A 28 -18.87 -11.33 -1.54
C SER A 28 -17.39 -11.30 -1.18
N VAL A 29 -16.74 -12.48 -1.14
CA VAL A 29 -15.29 -12.62 -1.00
C VAL A 29 -14.80 -13.71 -1.95
N ALA A 30 -13.81 -13.39 -2.76
CA ALA A 30 -13.06 -14.32 -3.59
C ALA A 30 -11.71 -14.61 -2.95
N TYR A 31 -11.32 -15.88 -2.99
CA TYR A 31 -10.07 -16.41 -2.46
C TYR A 31 -9.33 -17.13 -3.56
N GLU A 32 -8.10 -16.71 -3.81
CA GLU A 32 -7.20 -17.35 -4.75
C GLU A 32 -5.93 -17.75 -4.04
N SER A 33 -5.39 -18.92 -4.39
CA SER A 33 -4.11 -19.39 -3.88
C SER A 33 -3.24 -19.87 -5.04
N ASP A 34 -2.00 -19.43 -5.05
CA ASP A 34 -0.96 -19.86 -5.98
C ASP A 34 0.25 -20.28 -5.14
N GLU A 35 0.77 -21.48 -5.37
CA GLU A 35 1.87 -22.05 -4.56
C GLU A 35 3.17 -21.25 -4.63
N ASN A 36 3.38 -20.47 -5.69
CA ASN A 36 4.58 -19.66 -5.87
C ASN A 36 4.38 -18.19 -5.47
N LYS A 37 3.13 -17.74 -5.37
CA LYS A 37 2.81 -16.33 -5.08
C LYS A 37 2.16 -16.10 -3.71
N GLY A 38 1.47 -17.09 -3.17
CA GLY A 38 0.74 -17.01 -1.91
C GLY A 38 -0.78 -16.96 -2.12
N VAL A 39 -1.47 -16.14 -1.34
CA VAL A 39 -2.93 -16.08 -1.26
C VAL A 39 -3.44 -14.67 -1.52
N ARG A 40 -4.48 -14.54 -2.33
CA ARG A 40 -5.15 -13.26 -2.58
C ARG A 40 -6.59 -13.32 -2.11
N LEU A 41 -6.98 -12.28 -1.38
CA LEU A 41 -8.35 -12.02 -0.96
C LEU A 41 -8.90 -10.85 -1.76
N PHE A 42 -10.04 -11.04 -2.39
CA PHE A 42 -10.72 -10.00 -3.15
C PHE A 42 -12.14 -9.85 -2.63
N ASP A 43 -12.56 -8.62 -2.34
CA ASP A 43 -13.96 -8.30 -2.05
C ASP A 43 -14.58 -7.63 -3.31
N PRO A 44 -15.37 -8.37 -4.11
CA PRO A 44 -16.00 -7.81 -5.30
C PRO A 44 -17.08 -6.78 -4.98
N TYR A 45 -17.66 -6.84 -3.78
CA TYR A 45 -18.78 -5.98 -3.37
C TYR A 45 -18.30 -4.56 -3.07
N TYR A 46 -17.20 -4.41 -2.34
CA TYR A 46 -16.60 -3.09 -2.05
C TYR A 46 -15.53 -2.67 -3.07
N ARG A 47 -15.20 -3.54 -4.04
CA ARG A 47 -14.09 -3.35 -5.00
C ARG A 47 -12.74 -3.04 -4.34
N THR A 48 -12.62 -3.37 -3.06
CA THR A 48 -11.36 -3.30 -2.32
C THR A 48 -10.61 -4.59 -2.62
N SER A 49 -9.79 -4.56 -3.68
CA SER A 49 -8.76 -5.56 -3.90
C SER A 49 -7.46 -5.10 -3.23
N TYR A 50 -6.83 -6.00 -2.48
CA TYR A 50 -5.39 -5.97 -2.37
C TYR A 50 -4.86 -6.70 -3.62
N ASN A 51 -4.15 -6.00 -4.49
CA ASN A 51 -3.78 -6.53 -5.81
C ASN A 51 -2.71 -7.62 -5.73
N GLU A 52 -1.93 -7.59 -4.65
CA GLU A 52 -0.79 -8.48 -4.41
C GLU A 52 -1.22 -9.71 -3.63
N TYR A 53 -0.48 -10.80 -3.82
CA TYR A 53 -0.64 -12.00 -3.00
C TYR A 53 0.00 -11.78 -1.62
N ILE A 54 -0.56 -12.43 -0.61
CA ILE A 54 -0.09 -12.43 0.77
C ILE A 54 0.37 -13.85 1.07
N ASP A 55 1.58 -13.99 1.61
CA ASP A 55 2.09 -15.31 1.96
C ASP A 55 1.25 -15.96 3.07
N VAL A 56 1.08 -17.29 3.00
CA VAL A 56 0.15 -18.07 3.85
C VAL A 56 0.53 -17.98 5.34
N ASP A 57 1.78 -17.65 5.61
CA ASP A 57 2.40 -17.62 6.93
C ASP A 57 2.00 -16.38 7.76
N GLY A 58 1.28 -15.44 7.14
CA GLY A 58 0.52 -14.39 7.83
C GLY A 58 1.34 -13.29 8.49
N TRP A 59 2.66 -13.44 8.60
CA TRP A 59 3.58 -12.41 9.06
C TRP A 59 4.78 -12.40 8.12
N SER A 60 5.05 -11.24 7.50
CA SER A 60 6.34 -10.82 6.93
C SER A 60 6.74 -11.06 5.47
N ALA A 61 5.90 -11.61 4.60
CA ALA A 61 6.27 -11.64 3.17
C ALA A 61 5.34 -10.75 2.35
N TRP A 62 5.83 -9.55 2.07
CA TRP A 62 5.46 -8.82 0.86
C TRP A 62 5.72 -9.81 -0.27
N SER A 63 4.71 -10.12 -1.09
CA SER A 63 4.94 -11.02 -2.22
C SER A 63 6.12 -10.50 -3.06
N HIS A 64 6.75 -11.39 -3.84
CA HIS A 64 7.76 -10.96 -4.81
C HIS A 64 7.19 -10.03 -5.91
N GLU A 65 5.87 -9.76 -5.90
CA GLU A 65 5.26 -8.70 -6.68
C GLU A 65 5.65 -7.37 -6.00
N GLY A 66 6.45 -6.56 -6.70
CA GLY A 66 7.02 -5.34 -6.13
C GLY A 66 5.95 -4.42 -5.52
N ASP A 67 6.31 -3.75 -4.42
CA ASP A 67 5.46 -2.81 -3.69
C ASP A 67 4.80 -1.80 -4.62
N THR A 68 3.52 -2.04 -4.93
CA THR A 68 2.68 -1.11 -5.67
C THR A 68 1.71 -0.36 -4.76
N PHE A 69 1.65 -0.68 -3.47
CA PHE A 69 0.67 -0.15 -2.51
C PHE A 69 0.59 1.37 -2.56
N MET A 70 1.74 2.04 -2.43
CA MET A 70 1.81 3.51 -2.46
C MET A 70 1.46 4.07 -3.84
N SER A 71 1.81 3.37 -4.92
CA SER A 71 1.53 3.81 -6.28
C SER A 71 0.07 3.64 -6.68
N ASP A 72 -0.62 2.62 -6.17
CA ASP A 72 -2.00 2.29 -6.49
C ASP A 72 -2.99 3.11 -5.65
N ILE A 73 -2.69 3.34 -4.37
CA ILE A 73 -3.55 4.14 -3.49
C ILE A 73 -3.51 5.62 -3.86
N LEU A 74 -2.36 6.11 -4.32
CA LEU A 74 -2.14 7.54 -4.58
C LEU A 74 -2.10 7.88 -6.06
N LYS A 75 -2.67 7.06 -6.96
CA LYS A 75 -2.61 7.31 -8.42
C LYS A 75 -3.00 8.74 -8.80
N GLU A 76 -4.12 9.23 -8.27
CA GLU A 76 -4.59 10.58 -8.57
C GLU A 76 -3.71 11.67 -7.94
N ALA A 77 -3.28 11.48 -6.69
CA ALA A 77 -2.40 12.41 -6.01
C ALA A 77 -1.01 12.50 -6.68
N LYS A 78 -0.49 11.37 -7.17
CA LYS A 78 0.75 11.27 -7.92
C LYS A 78 0.62 11.95 -9.29
N ALA A 79 -0.47 11.69 -10.02
CA ALA A 79 -0.74 12.35 -11.30
C ALA A 79 -0.86 13.87 -11.16
N GLU A 80 -1.52 14.36 -10.10
CA GLU A 80 -1.63 15.79 -9.82
C GLU A 80 -0.27 16.40 -9.40
N ALA A 81 0.53 15.69 -8.61
CA ALA A 81 1.88 16.12 -8.24
C ALA A 81 2.79 16.25 -9.48
N GLU A 82 2.78 15.25 -10.38
CA GLU A 82 3.52 15.28 -11.64
C GLU A 82 3.03 16.42 -12.56
N ARG A 83 1.71 16.63 -12.63
CA ARG A 83 1.11 17.73 -13.40
C ARG A 83 1.60 19.08 -12.87
N ARG A 84 1.61 19.27 -11.54
CA ARG A 84 2.11 20.50 -10.89
C ARG A 84 3.60 20.68 -11.05
N GLU A 85 4.39 19.60 -11.00
CA GLU A 85 5.84 19.67 -11.20
C GLU A 85 6.19 20.10 -12.61
N LYS A 86 5.46 19.61 -13.63
CA LYS A 86 5.63 20.04 -15.03
C LYS A 86 5.24 21.50 -15.27
N MET A 87 4.26 22.03 -14.52
CA MET A 87 3.79 23.41 -14.65
C MET A 87 4.49 24.41 -13.71
N SER A 88 5.20 23.92 -12.69
CA SER A 88 5.88 24.80 -11.74
C SER A 88 7.30 25.09 -12.23
N PRO A 89 7.67 26.38 -12.39
CA PRO A 89 9.07 26.73 -12.56
C PRO A 89 9.83 26.26 -11.32
N LYS A 90 10.82 25.38 -11.53
CA LYS A 90 11.72 24.98 -10.46
C LYS A 90 12.59 26.18 -10.10
N PRO A 91 12.62 26.61 -8.82
CA PRO A 91 13.45 27.72 -8.42
C PRO A 91 14.92 27.40 -8.68
N THR A 92 15.71 28.40 -9.03
CA THR A 92 17.14 28.23 -9.27
C THR A 92 17.88 27.92 -7.95
N GLN A 93 19.09 27.39 -8.05
CA GLN A 93 19.91 27.12 -6.86
C GLN A 93 20.16 28.39 -6.03
N GLU A 94 20.24 29.55 -6.67
CA GLU A 94 20.41 30.85 -6.04
C GLU A 94 19.15 31.27 -5.26
N GLU A 95 17.96 31.08 -5.82
CA GLU A 95 16.69 31.36 -5.14
C GLU A 95 16.45 30.42 -3.95
N ILE A 96 16.91 29.17 -4.06
CA ILE A 96 16.87 28.20 -2.95
C ILE A 96 17.80 28.66 -1.83
N ALA A 97 19.04 29.05 -2.15
CA ALA A 97 20.02 29.52 -1.18
C ALA A 97 19.53 30.78 -0.45
N GLU A 98 18.97 31.75 -1.17
CA GLU A 98 18.42 32.98 -0.58
C GLU A 98 17.25 32.67 0.37
N ARG A 99 16.32 31.79 -0.01
CA ARG A 99 15.21 31.37 0.85
C ARG A 99 15.66 30.62 2.09
N MET A 100 16.68 29.75 1.96
CA MET A 100 17.26 29.03 3.09
C MET A 100 17.93 29.98 4.08
N GLN A 101 18.73 30.93 3.57
CA GLN A 101 19.36 31.95 4.40
C GLN A 101 18.32 32.84 5.10
N LYS A 102 17.23 33.19 4.42
CA LYS A 102 16.13 33.97 5.01
C LYS A 102 15.34 33.20 6.08
N LYS A 103 15.12 31.89 5.90
CA LYS A 103 14.39 31.05 6.85
C LYS A 103 15.22 30.64 8.07
N PHE A 104 16.50 30.34 7.88
CA PHE A 104 17.34 29.70 8.89
C PHE A 104 18.56 30.53 9.32
N GLY A 105 18.85 31.64 8.64
CA GLY A 105 20.01 32.49 8.94
C GLY A 105 19.88 33.38 10.18
N LYS A 106 18.69 33.46 10.81
CA LYS A 106 18.51 34.12 12.11
C LYS A 106 18.68 33.11 13.24
N GLY A 107 19.91 32.67 13.47
CA GLY A 107 20.18 31.64 14.48
C GLY A 107 21.65 31.41 14.79
N TYR A 108 22.48 32.46 14.80
CA TYR A 108 23.79 32.41 15.43
C TYR A 108 24.10 33.77 16.05
N GLN A 109 23.60 33.99 17.26
CA GLN A 109 24.21 34.94 18.18
C GLN A 109 24.94 34.11 19.22
N GLU A 110 26.25 34.01 19.05
CA GLU A 110 27.16 33.48 20.07
C GLU A 110 26.89 34.22 21.39
N GLY A 111 26.61 33.43 22.42
CA GLY A 111 26.48 33.92 23.78
C GLY A 111 27.75 34.66 24.19
N LYS A 112 27.58 35.91 24.61
CA LYS A 112 28.54 36.63 25.42
C LYS A 112 28.63 36.06 26.82
#